data_AF-A0AA39VRQ8-F1
#
_entry.id   AF-A0AA39VRQ8-F1
#
_cell.length_a   1.000
_cell.length_b   1.000
_cell.length_c   1.000
_cell.angle_alpha   90.00
_cell.angle_beta   90.00
_cell.angle_gamma   90.00
#
_symmetry.space_group_name_H-M   'P 1'
#
loop_
_entity.id
_entity.type
_entity.pdbx_description
1 polymer ?
#
loop_
_entity_poly.entity_id
_entity_poly.type
_entity_poly.pdbx_seq_one_letter_code
_entity_poly.pdbx_strand_id
1 'polypeptide(L)'
;MEREFKVFVYPDGDPNTYYQTPRKLTGKYASEGLFFKNIKESRFLTNDPENAHLFFIPISCHKMRGKGANYKEMTSIVKKYVEELINKYPYWNRTLGADHFFVACHDIGVKATEGVPLLVKNSIRVVCSPRYDSGYIPHKDVALPQILHPFALPPDVKYDLTNRSSLAFWAGHRNSKVREELVSTWKNDRELDIQNAHVNTTNGSASVSLILKFKNSKFCICPAGAHANTVRIADSIHYGCVPVMLSDYYDLPFNDVLNWPKFAVILKEADVFQIKQILKAISSSKLRELHMNTIKARKHFQWNSPPIKYDAFHMVMYELWLRHYLIKY
;
A
#
# COMPACT_ATOMS: atom_id res chain seq x y z
N MET A 1 -23.32 -1.94 1.18
CA MET A 1 -22.01 -1.22 1.29
C MET A 1 -22.08 0.23 0.79
N GLU A 2 -21.88 0.60 -0.49
CA GLU A 2 -21.67 2.02 -0.88
C GLU A 2 -22.78 3.02 -0.47
N ARG A 3 -24.03 2.55 -0.32
CA ARG A 3 -25.16 3.39 0.11
C ARG A 3 -25.32 3.45 1.63
N GLU A 4 -24.83 2.43 2.34
CA GLU A 4 -25.09 2.19 3.76
C GLU A 4 -23.88 2.52 4.62
N PHE A 5 -22.67 2.20 4.16
CA PHE A 5 -21.46 2.35 4.96
C PHE A 5 -21.19 3.83 5.24
N LYS A 6 -21.04 4.15 6.52
CA LYS A 6 -20.78 5.49 7.01
C LYS A 6 -19.57 5.51 7.93
N VAL A 7 -18.71 6.49 7.71
CA VAL A 7 -17.53 6.77 8.50
C VAL A 7 -17.66 8.17 9.07
N PHE A 8 -17.60 8.26 10.39
CA PHE A 8 -17.42 9.53 11.06
C PHE A 8 -15.93 9.84 11.09
N VAL A 9 -15.55 11.04 10.65
CA VAL A 9 -14.17 11.50 10.73
C VAL A 9 -14.06 12.40 11.94
N TYR A 10 -13.16 12.08 12.87
CA TYR A 10 -12.92 12.99 13.99
C TYR A 10 -12.55 14.38 13.47
N PRO A 11 -13.13 15.46 14.03
CA PRO A 11 -12.87 16.80 13.54
C PRO A 11 -11.38 17.10 13.47
N ASP A 12 -10.95 17.75 12.39
CA ASP A 12 -9.59 18.26 12.28
C ASP A 12 -9.29 19.17 13.48
N GLY A 13 -8.08 19.08 14.02
CA GLY A 13 -7.60 20.02 15.03
C GLY A 13 -7.27 21.40 14.44
N ASP A 14 -6.69 22.29 15.25
CA ASP A 14 -6.09 23.55 14.77
C ASP A 14 -5.16 23.26 13.56
N PRO A 15 -5.12 24.10 12.51
CA PRO A 15 -4.21 23.95 11.36
C PRO A 15 -2.73 23.70 11.69
N ASN A 16 -2.29 24.08 12.90
CA ASN A 16 -0.97 23.85 13.46
C ASN A 16 -0.75 22.42 13.99
N THR A 17 -1.81 21.64 14.18
CA THR A 17 -1.77 20.24 14.66
C THR A 17 -1.31 19.26 13.58
N TYR A 18 -1.14 18.00 13.96
CA TYR A 18 -0.67 16.93 13.08
C TYR A 18 -1.80 16.11 12.44
N TYR A 19 -3.06 16.53 12.65
CA TYR A 19 -4.24 15.73 12.36
C TYR A 19 -5.17 16.45 11.40
N GLN A 20 -4.78 16.49 10.11
CA GLN A 20 -5.53 17.16 9.05
C GLN A 20 -5.22 16.54 7.69
N THR A 21 -6.01 16.89 6.68
CA THR A 21 -5.75 16.50 5.29
C THR A 21 -4.37 16.99 4.82
N PRO A 22 -3.53 16.11 4.25
CA PRO A 22 -2.23 16.52 3.72
C PRO A 22 -2.35 17.52 2.56
N ARG A 23 -1.49 18.56 2.56
CA ARG A 23 -1.45 19.57 1.47
C ARG A 23 -0.78 19.07 0.19
N LYS A 24 0.08 18.04 0.29
CA LYS A 24 0.77 17.42 -0.85
C LYS A 24 0.32 15.96 -0.99
N LEU A 25 -0.16 15.60 -2.17
CA LEU A 25 -0.68 14.27 -2.51
C LEU A 25 0.26 13.53 -3.46
N THR A 26 1.57 13.72 -3.28
CA THR A 26 2.59 13.24 -4.21
C THR A 26 3.67 12.43 -3.49
N GLY A 27 4.50 11.74 -4.27
CA GLY A 27 5.60 10.96 -3.72
C GLY A 27 5.14 9.71 -2.98
N LYS A 28 5.99 9.19 -2.09
CA LYS A 28 5.78 7.92 -1.37
C LYS A 28 4.66 7.93 -0.33
N TYR A 29 4.10 9.10 -0.02
CA TYR A 29 2.96 9.28 0.92
C TYR A 29 1.65 9.54 0.19
N ALA A 30 1.61 9.42 -1.14
CA ALA A 30 0.44 9.75 -1.95
C ALA A 30 -0.79 8.95 -1.54
N SER A 31 -0.69 7.63 -1.32
CA SER A 31 -1.83 6.80 -0.92
C SER A 31 -2.48 7.26 0.39
N GLU A 32 -1.65 7.61 1.40
CA GLU A 32 -2.15 8.16 2.69
C GLU A 32 -2.87 9.50 2.45
N GLY A 33 -2.24 10.42 1.72
CA GLY A 33 -2.85 11.73 1.44
C GLY A 33 -4.13 11.63 0.64
N LEU A 34 -4.16 10.79 -0.39
CA LEU A 34 -5.34 10.58 -1.23
C LEU A 34 -6.48 9.95 -0.44
N PHE A 35 -6.20 9.05 0.50
CA PHE A 35 -7.21 8.54 1.42
C PHE A 35 -7.83 9.66 2.27
N PHE A 36 -7.00 10.50 2.91
CA PHE A 36 -7.47 11.62 3.74
C PHE A 36 -8.33 12.63 2.96
N LYS A 37 -7.99 12.87 1.69
CA LYS A 37 -8.79 13.72 0.81
C LYS A 37 -10.10 13.04 0.43
N ASN A 38 -10.01 11.83 -0.12
CA ASN A 38 -11.15 11.13 -0.69
C ASN A 38 -12.20 10.76 0.36
N ILE A 39 -11.83 10.42 1.60
CA ILE A 39 -12.82 10.12 2.63
C ILE A 39 -13.75 11.31 2.89
N LYS A 40 -13.20 12.53 2.92
CA LYS A 40 -13.95 13.78 3.15
C LYS A 40 -14.82 14.19 1.97
N GLU A 41 -14.39 13.87 0.75
CA GLU A 41 -15.13 14.16 -0.48
C GLU A 41 -16.11 13.03 -0.87
N SER A 42 -16.03 11.88 -0.20
CA SER A 42 -16.84 10.71 -0.53
C SER A 42 -18.19 10.70 0.18
N ARG A 43 -19.12 9.91 -0.38
CA ARG A 43 -20.42 9.60 0.23
C ARG A 43 -20.36 8.74 1.50
N PHE A 44 -19.19 8.21 1.84
CA PHE A 44 -18.98 7.45 3.06
C PHE A 44 -18.92 8.36 4.29
N LEU A 45 -18.59 9.65 4.12
CA LEU A 45 -18.59 10.59 5.23
C LEU A 45 -20.00 10.75 5.83
N THR A 46 -20.07 10.74 7.15
CA THR A 46 -21.23 11.21 7.92
C THR A 46 -20.78 12.28 8.92
N ASN A 47 -21.63 13.30 9.11
CA ASN A 47 -21.48 14.27 10.20
C ASN A 47 -22.19 13.82 11.47
N ASP A 48 -23.04 12.80 11.36
CA ASP A 48 -23.76 12.21 12.48
C ASP A 48 -23.02 10.94 12.97
N PRO A 49 -22.43 10.96 14.18
CA PRO A 49 -21.72 9.83 14.75
C PRO A 49 -22.63 8.65 15.10
N GLU A 50 -23.93 8.85 15.32
CA GLU A 50 -24.87 7.76 15.62
C GLU A 50 -25.13 6.88 14.39
N ASN A 51 -25.03 7.48 13.20
CA ASN A 51 -25.13 6.77 11.92
C ASN A 51 -23.80 6.14 11.48
N ALA A 52 -22.70 6.32 12.24
CA ALA A 52 -21.37 5.86 11.84
C ALA A 52 -21.11 4.39 12.19
N HIS A 53 -20.60 3.66 11.19
CA HIS A 53 -20.18 2.27 11.33
C HIS A 53 -18.72 2.18 11.80
N LEU A 54 -17.87 3.10 11.34
CA LEU A 54 -16.48 3.22 11.79
C LEU A 54 -16.12 4.68 12.04
N PHE A 55 -15.08 4.89 12.86
CA PHE A 55 -14.55 6.19 13.25
C PHE A 55 -13.12 6.35 12.73
N PHE A 56 -12.90 7.32 11.85
CA PHE A 56 -11.57 7.60 11.32
C PHE A 56 -10.81 8.55 12.23
N ILE A 57 -9.62 8.11 12.67
CA ILE A 57 -8.67 8.89 13.47
C ILE A 57 -7.61 9.50 12.52
N PRO A 58 -7.65 10.82 12.25
CA PRO A 58 -6.83 11.45 11.22
C PRO A 58 -5.37 11.68 11.63
N ILE A 59 -4.57 10.63 11.88
CA ILE A 59 -3.14 10.73 12.25
C ILE A 59 -2.25 10.94 11.01
N SER A 60 -1.62 12.11 10.85
CA SER A 60 -0.62 12.34 9.79
C SER A 60 0.81 12.29 10.34
N CYS A 61 1.39 11.09 10.32
CA CYS A 61 2.79 10.88 10.67
C CYS A 61 3.73 11.63 9.71
N HIS A 62 3.35 11.75 8.43
CA HIS A 62 4.12 12.53 7.45
C HIS A 62 4.31 13.99 7.88
N LYS A 63 3.26 14.65 8.38
CA LYS A 63 3.34 16.05 8.82
C LYS A 63 4.26 16.22 10.03
N MET A 64 4.21 15.28 10.98
CA MET A 64 5.12 15.27 12.15
C MET A 64 6.58 15.21 11.71
N ARG A 65 6.91 14.30 10.78
CA ARG A 65 8.26 14.18 10.23
C ARG A 65 8.68 15.44 9.48
N GLY A 66 7.77 16.05 8.70
CA GLY A 66 8.02 17.30 7.98
C GLY A 66 8.35 18.49 8.89
N LYS A 67 7.89 18.45 10.16
CA LYS A 67 8.25 19.43 11.20
C LYS A 67 9.51 19.05 12.00
N GLY A 68 10.21 17.98 11.62
CA GLY A 68 11.47 17.57 12.25
C GLY A 68 11.32 16.64 13.46
N ALA A 69 10.11 16.15 13.76
CA ALA A 69 9.91 15.27 14.91
C ALA A 69 10.67 13.94 14.75
N ASN A 70 11.36 13.51 15.81
CA ASN A 70 11.96 12.18 15.91
C ASN A 70 10.91 11.14 16.34
N TYR A 71 11.21 9.84 16.22
CA TYR A 71 10.22 8.78 16.48
C TYR A 71 9.65 8.78 17.91
N LYS A 72 10.45 9.17 18.91
CA LYS A 72 9.98 9.25 20.31
C LYS A 72 8.98 10.40 20.47
N GLU A 73 9.27 11.56 19.89
CA GLU A 73 8.36 12.70 19.86
C GLU A 73 7.07 12.38 19.12
N MET A 74 7.17 11.73 17.96
CA MET A 74 6.00 11.31 17.18
C MET A 74 5.09 10.37 17.98
N THR A 75 5.69 9.39 18.68
CA THR A 75 4.95 8.48 19.55
C THR A 75 4.23 9.23 20.67
N SER A 76 4.91 10.16 21.34
CA SER A 76 4.30 11.00 22.40
C SER A 76 3.17 11.87 21.86
N ILE A 77 3.34 12.43 20.66
CA ILE A 77 2.31 13.24 19.97
C ILE A 77 1.07 12.38 19.68
N VAL A 78 1.25 11.20 19.06
CA VAL A 78 0.14 10.27 18.78
C VAL A 78 -0.56 9.85 20.08
N LYS A 79 0.20 9.48 21.11
CA LYS A 79 -0.35 9.07 22.41
C LYS A 79 -1.24 10.16 23.00
N LYS A 80 -0.73 11.39 23.09
CA LYS A 80 -1.47 12.53 23.65
C LYS A 80 -2.77 12.79 22.87
N TYR A 81 -2.72 12.71 21.55
CA TYR A 81 -3.93 12.91 20.73
C TYR A 81 -4.98 11.83 20.94
N VAL A 82 -4.57 10.57 21.05
CA VAL A 82 -5.51 9.47 21.33
C VAL A 82 -6.11 9.65 22.73
N GLU A 83 -5.32 10.01 23.74
CA GLU A 83 -5.81 10.30 25.10
C GLU A 83 -6.80 11.47 25.12
N GLU A 84 -6.50 12.58 24.42
CA GLU A 84 -7.42 13.72 24.29
C GLU A 84 -8.71 13.34 23.56
N LEU A 85 -8.63 12.53 22.51
CA LEU A 85 -9.79 12.04 21.75
C LEU A 85 -10.70 11.18 22.63
N ILE A 86 -10.13 10.25 23.42
CA ILE A 86 -10.85 9.38 24.35
C ILE A 86 -11.55 10.22 25.42
N ASN A 87 -10.88 11.24 25.96
CA ASN A 87 -11.44 12.09 27.01
C ASN A 87 -12.54 13.04 26.48
N LYS A 88 -12.40 13.50 25.23
CA LYS A 88 -13.30 14.51 24.65
C LYS A 88 -14.57 13.92 24.04
N TYR A 89 -14.49 12.72 23.44
CA TYR A 89 -15.59 12.13 22.70
C TYR A 89 -16.00 10.77 23.28
N PRO A 90 -17.30 10.50 23.47
CA PRO A 90 -17.75 9.25 24.10
C PRO A 90 -17.57 8.02 23.20
N TYR A 91 -17.37 8.21 21.89
CA TYR A 91 -17.45 7.13 20.89
C TYR A 91 -16.37 6.05 21.05
N TRP A 92 -15.18 6.40 21.54
CA TRP A 92 -14.14 5.40 21.79
C TRP A 92 -14.58 4.34 22.79
N ASN A 93 -15.25 4.75 23.86
CA ASN A 93 -15.63 3.86 24.96
C ASN A 93 -16.76 2.89 24.59
N ARG A 94 -17.49 3.13 23.49
CA ARG A 94 -18.50 2.21 22.97
C ARG A 94 -17.91 0.83 22.63
N THR A 95 -16.64 0.81 22.24
CA THR A 95 -16.00 -0.35 21.60
C THR A 95 -14.57 -0.58 22.08
N LEU A 96 -14.11 0.29 22.99
CA LEU A 96 -12.71 0.45 23.37
C LEU A 96 -11.79 0.70 22.17
N GLY A 97 -12.30 1.32 21.10
CA GLY A 97 -11.53 1.65 19.90
C GLY A 97 -11.54 0.60 18.80
N ALA A 98 -12.35 -0.46 18.90
CA ALA A 98 -12.43 -1.53 17.91
C ALA A 98 -13.05 -1.08 16.59
N ASP A 99 -14.02 -0.15 16.62
CA ASP A 99 -14.63 0.49 15.43
C ASP A 99 -13.88 1.73 14.96
N HIS A 100 -12.69 1.97 15.52
CA HIS A 100 -11.81 3.03 15.09
C HIS A 100 -10.78 2.51 14.11
N PHE A 101 -10.39 3.37 13.18
CA PHE A 101 -9.28 3.06 12.29
C PHE A 101 -8.42 4.28 12.02
N PHE A 102 -7.17 4.04 11.64
CA PHE A 102 -6.25 5.08 11.20
C PHE A 102 -5.49 4.62 9.96
N VAL A 103 -5.05 5.59 9.17
CA VAL A 103 -4.26 5.33 7.95
C VAL A 103 -2.84 5.78 8.18
N ALA A 104 -1.90 4.89 7.96
CA ALA A 104 -0.49 5.14 8.17
C ALA A 104 0.35 4.43 7.11
N CYS A 105 0.94 5.19 6.20
CA CYS A 105 1.79 4.65 5.15
C CYS A 105 3.27 4.81 5.49
N HIS A 106 4.11 3.95 4.91
CA HIS A 106 5.56 3.90 5.14
C HIS A 106 5.96 3.50 6.58
N ASP A 107 7.25 3.27 6.81
CA ASP A 107 7.83 2.86 8.11
C ASP A 107 7.52 3.84 9.26
N ILE A 108 7.45 5.14 8.96
CA ILE A 108 7.21 6.22 9.91
C ILE A 108 5.89 6.01 10.63
N GLY A 109 4.86 5.56 9.91
CA GLY A 109 3.55 5.29 10.49
C GLY A 109 3.58 4.18 11.55
N VAL A 110 4.30 3.10 11.27
CA VAL A 110 4.49 2.00 12.23
C VAL A 110 5.29 2.50 13.43
N LYS A 111 6.39 3.22 13.20
CA LYS A 111 7.26 3.72 14.28
C LYS A 111 6.63 4.79 15.15
N ALA A 112 5.75 5.61 14.60
CA ALA A 112 5.03 6.63 15.37
C ALA A 112 3.89 6.06 16.21
N THR A 113 3.41 4.85 15.90
CA THR A 113 2.23 4.27 16.56
C THR A 113 2.57 3.08 17.46
N GLU A 114 3.71 2.40 17.25
CA GLU A 114 4.10 1.17 17.98
C GLU A 114 4.09 1.33 19.52
N GLY A 115 4.38 2.53 20.03
CA GLY A 115 4.36 2.85 21.45
C GLY A 115 3.00 3.29 22.01
N VAL A 116 1.90 3.13 21.27
CA VAL A 116 0.54 3.53 21.67
C VAL A 116 -0.40 2.30 21.67
N PRO A 117 -0.39 1.47 22.74
CA PRO A 117 -1.04 0.17 22.74
C PRO A 117 -2.55 0.22 22.51
N LEU A 118 -3.25 1.21 23.09
CA LEU A 118 -4.70 1.38 22.91
C LEU A 118 -5.07 1.57 21.43
N LEU A 119 -4.24 2.31 20.68
CA LEU A 119 -4.44 2.53 19.26
C LEU A 119 -4.12 1.28 18.42
N VAL A 120 -2.95 0.68 18.62
CA VAL A 120 -2.45 -0.40 17.76
C VAL A 120 -3.21 -1.72 17.97
N LYS A 121 -3.55 -2.03 19.22
CA LYS A 121 -4.23 -3.29 19.56
C LYS A 121 -5.70 -3.27 19.19
N ASN A 122 -6.39 -2.18 19.50
CA ASN A 122 -7.85 -2.16 19.42
C ASN A 122 -8.32 -1.68 18.04
N SER A 123 -7.72 -0.61 17.50
CA SER A 123 -8.16 -0.03 16.24
C SER A 123 -7.67 -0.80 15.01
N ILE A 124 -8.42 -0.69 13.92
CA ILE A 124 -8.06 -1.21 12.60
C ILE A 124 -6.93 -0.35 12.03
N ARG A 125 -5.83 -1.00 11.64
CA ARG A 125 -4.69 -0.33 11.01
C ARG A 125 -4.83 -0.42 9.50
N VAL A 126 -4.93 0.70 8.81
CA VAL A 126 -4.82 0.75 7.34
C VAL A 126 -3.39 1.14 7.00
N VAL A 127 -2.56 0.16 6.64
CA VAL A 127 -1.11 0.35 6.55
C VAL A 127 -0.53 -0.05 5.23
N CYS A 128 0.48 0.70 4.79
CA CYS A 128 1.24 0.30 3.62
C CYS A 128 2.21 -0.83 3.92
N SER A 129 2.58 -1.15 5.16
CA SER A 129 3.55 -2.22 5.46
C SER A 129 2.91 -3.40 6.20
N PRO A 130 2.04 -4.19 5.55
CA PRO A 130 1.29 -5.26 6.20
C PRO A 130 2.12 -6.54 6.39
N ARG A 131 3.08 -6.54 7.34
CA ARG A 131 3.83 -7.76 7.68
C ARG A 131 3.38 -8.41 8.99
N TYR A 132 3.16 -9.72 8.97
CA TYR A 132 2.74 -10.49 10.16
C TYR A 132 3.77 -10.42 11.30
N ASP A 133 5.06 -10.33 10.97
CA ASP A 133 6.17 -10.21 11.93
C ASP A 133 6.36 -8.79 12.51
N SER A 134 5.50 -7.83 12.13
CA SER A 134 5.48 -6.44 12.63
C SER A 134 4.15 -6.06 13.31
N GLY A 135 3.38 -7.06 13.73
CA GLY A 135 2.11 -6.86 14.43
C GLY A 135 0.95 -6.42 13.53
N TYR A 136 1.04 -6.64 12.21
CA TYR A 136 -0.12 -6.57 11.33
C TYR A 136 -0.98 -7.82 11.52
N ILE A 137 -2.27 -7.62 11.75
CA ILE A 137 -3.22 -8.70 12.02
C ILE A 137 -4.20 -8.79 10.85
N PRO A 138 -4.11 -9.81 9.97
CA PRO A 138 -4.89 -9.86 8.73
C PRO A 138 -6.38 -9.75 8.93
N HIS A 139 -6.93 -10.43 9.93
CA HIS A 139 -8.37 -10.41 10.17
C HIS A 139 -8.88 -9.08 10.76
N LYS A 140 -7.99 -8.19 11.22
CA LYS A 140 -8.34 -6.88 11.80
C LYS A 140 -7.93 -5.72 10.90
N ASP A 141 -6.70 -5.74 10.42
CA ASP A 141 -6.04 -4.66 9.70
C ASP A 141 -6.31 -4.73 8.19
N VAL A 142 -5.88 -3.70 7.48
CA VAL A 142 -6.09 -3.52 6.04
C VAL A 142 -4.79 -3.12 5.35
N ALA A 143 -4.42 -3.85 4.30
CA ALA A 143 -3.24 -3.61 3.49
C ALA A 143 -3.51 -2.50 2.44
N LEU A 144 -2.86 -1.35 2.60
CA LEU A 144 -2.98 -0.22 1.68
C LEU A 144 -1.95 -0.32 0.54
N PRO A 145 -2.35 -0.32 -0.75
CA PRO A 145 -1.37 -0.27 -1.83
C PRO A 145 -0.66 1.08 -1.86
N GLN A 146 0.67 1.05 -1.80
CA GLN A 146 1.49 2.24 -1.95
C GLN A 146 1.66 2.57 -3.44
N ILE A 147 1.40 3.83 -3.81
CA ILE A 147 1.64 4.32 -5.17
C ILE A 147 2.58 5.52 -5.16
N LEU A 148 3.24 5.76 -6.30
CA LEU A 148 3.83 7.06 -6.61
C LEU A 148 2.82 7.83 -7.47
N HIS A 149 2.25 8.91 -6.93
CA HIS A 149 1.25 9.71 -7.62
C HIS A 149 1.81 11.08 -8.09
N PRO A 150 1.46 11.55 -9.31
CA PRO A 150 0.80 10.78 -10.37
C PRO A 150 1.75 9.71 -10.94
N PHE A 151 1.19 8.70 -11.59
CA PHE A 151 2.01 7.79 -12.41
C PHE A 151 2.68 8.60 -13.52
N ALA A 152 3.99 8.43 -13.68
CA ALA A 152 4.80 9.26 -14.57
C ALA A 152 4.50 9.03 -16.07
N LEU A 153 3.98 7.86 -16.45
CA LEU A 153 3.49 7.60 -17.82
C LEU A 153 2.09 6.96 -17.78
N PRO A 154 1.30 7.15 -18.86
CA PRO A 154 0.03 6.45 -19.00
C PRO A 154 0.25 4.93 -19.01
N PRO A 155 -0.80 4.18 -18.60
CA PRO A 155 -0.74 2.73 -18.59
C PRO A 155 -0.47 2.19 -20.00
N ASP A 156 0.11 1.00 -20.08
CA ASP A 156 0.26 0.33 -21.37
C ASP A 156 -1.13 -0.06 -21.90
N VAL A 157 -1.48 0.49 -23.07
CA VAL A 157 -2.78 0.32 -23.75
C VAL A 157 -2.72 -0.84 -24.75
N LYS A 158 -1.53 -1.26 -25.19
CA LYS A 158 -1.41 -2.20 -26.31
C LYS A 158 -1.62 -3.67 -25.91
N TYR A 159 -1.75 -3.99 -24.61
CA TYR A 159 -1.95 -5.36 -24.09
C TYR A 159 -0.94 -6.38 -24.67
N ASP A 160 0.22 -5.90 -25.13
CA ASP A 160 1.06 -6.63 -26.06
C ASP A 160 2.25 -7.25 -25.35
N LEU A 161 2.22 -8.58 -25.23
CA LEU A 161 3.34 -9.35 -24.70
C LEU A 161 4.50 -9.49 -25.69
N THR A 162 4.29 -9.27 -26.99
CA THR A 162 5.32 -9.48 -28.02
C THR A 162 6.44 -8.43 -27.95
N ASN A 163 6.13 -7.23 -27.46
CA ASN A 163 7.12 -6.16 -27.25
C ASN A 163 7.92 -6.31 -25.95
N ARG A 164 7.64 -7.34 -25.13
CA ARG A 164 8.33 -7.57 -23.84
C ARG A 164 9.49 -8.54 -24.01
N SER A 165 10.68 -7.98 -24.20
CA SER A 165 11.90 -8.75 -24.47
C SER A 165 12.58 -9.33 -23.22
N SER A 166 12.48 -8.67 -22.06
CA SER A 166 13.08 -9.16 -20.82
C SER A 166 12.17 -10.20 -20.14
N LEU A 167 12.77 -11.26 -19.58
CA LEU A 167 12.02 -12.25 -18.82
C LEU A 167 11.50 -11.64 -17.53
N ALA A 168 12.37 -11.04 -16.72
CA ALA A 168 11.95 -10.37 -15.50
C ALA A 168 12.82 -9.18 -15.16
N PHE A 169 12.26 -8.24 -14.42
CA PHE A 169 12.93 -7.01 -14.02
C PHE A 169 12.85 -6.75 -12.52
N TRP A 170 13.94 -6.21 -11.98
CA TRP A 170 14.00 -5.60 -10.66
C TRP A 170 15.04 -4.47 -10.62
N ALA A 171 14.70 -3.36 -9.94
CA ALA A 171 15.66 -2.35 -9.56
C ALA A 171 15.40 -1.85 -8.13
N GLY A 172 16.45 -1.66 -7.34
CA GLY A 172 16.33 -1.10 -6.00
C GLY A 172 17.56 -1.26 -5.11
N HIS A 173 17.40 -0.86 -3.85
CA HIS A 173 18.43 -0.96 -2.81
C HIS A 173 18.47 -2.36 -2.20
N ARG A 174 19.69 -2.87 -1.97
CA ARG A 174 19.99 -4.10 -1.21
C ARG A 174 19.83 -3.88 0.29
N ASN A 175 18.58 -3.76 0.75
CA ASN A 175 18.26 -3.47 2.15
C ASN A 175 17.48 -4.60 2.83
N SER A 176 17.61 -5.82 2.33
CA SER A 176 17.05 -7.04 2.92
C SER A 176 17.85 -8.23 2.40
N LYS A 177 17.84 -9.33 3.17
CA LYS A 177 18.50 -10.58 2.80
C LYS A 177 18.13 -11.05 1.39
N VAL A 178 16.83 -11.15 1.09
CA VAL A 178 16.36 -11.59 -0.23
C VAL A 178 16.78 -10.66 -1.37
N ARG A 179 16.90 -9.34 -1.15
CA ARG A 179 17.39 -8.41 -2.18
C ARG A 179 18.89 -8.53 -2.40
N GLU A 180 19.65 -8.77 -1.33
CA GLU A 180 21.06 -9.06 -1.46
C GLU A 180 21.31 -10.35 -2.24
N GLU A 181 20.57 -11.41 -1.93
CA GLU A 181 20.61 -12.70 -2.64
C GLU A 181 20.16 -12.56 -4.10
N LEU A 182 19.09 -11.80 -4.37
CA LEU A 182 18.63 -11.54 -5.73
C LEU A 182 19.71 -10.86 -6.58
N VAL A 183 20.34 -9.81 -6.04
CA VAL A 183 21.41 -9.09 -6.75
C VAL A 183 22.65 -9.95 -6.89
N SER A 184 23.12 -10.60 -5.83
CA SER A 184 24.35 -11.39 -5.87
C SER A 184 24.26 -12.54 -6.87
N THR A 185 23.08 -13.16 -6.96
CA THR A 185 22.82 -14.31 -7.84
C THR A 185 22.60 -13.88 -9.29
N TRP A 186 21.83 -12.81 -9.54
CA TRP A 186 21.27 -12.56 -10.89
C TRP A 186 21.69 -11.27 -11.58
N LYS A 187 22.53 -10.41 -10.96
CA LYS A 187 22.95 -9.11 -11.55
C LYS A 187 23.57 -9.19 -12.96
N ASN A 188 24.16 -10.34 -13.31
CA ASN A 188 24.88 -10.53 -14.58
C ASN A 188 24.09 -11.42 -15.56
N ASP A 189 22.82 -11.75 -15.26
CA ASP A 189 22.00 -12.57 -16.14
C ASP A 189 21.57 -11.79 -17.39
N ARG A 190 21.40 -12.49 -18.51
CA ARG A 190 21.03 -11.88 -19.80
C ARG A 190 19.52 -11.69 -19.99
N GLU A 191 18.70 -12.42 -19.24
CA GLU A 191 17.24 -12.40 -19.37
C GLU A 191 16.56 -11.74 -18.17
N LEU A 192 17.19 -11.80 -16.98
CA LEU A 192 16.77 -11.08 -15.79
C LEU A 192 17.50 -9.73 -15.70
N ASP A 193 16.77 -8.62 -15.86
CA ASP A 193 17.30 -7.27 -15.71
C ASP A 193 17.27 -6.87 -14.23
N ILE A 194 18.38 -7.14 -13.52
CA ILE A 194 18.51 -6.92 -12.07
C ILE A 194 19.49 -5.76 -11.81
N GLN A 195 18.98 -4.64 -11.34
CA GLN A 195 19.74 -3.40 -11.17
C GLN A 195 19.89 -3.01 -9.70
N ASN A 196 21.13 -3.01 -9.22
CA ASN A 196 21.51 -2.55 -7.90
C ASN A 196 21.99 -1.10 -7.96
N ALA A 197 21.09 -0.14 -8.09
CA ALA A 197 21.47 1.27 -8.03
C ALA A 197 20.27 2.19 -7.77
N HIS A 198 20.58 3.31 -7.09
CA HIS A 198 19.72 4.47 -6.93
C HIS A 198 19.39 5.02 -8.32
N VAL A 199 18.22 4.69 -8.87
CA VAL A 199 17.67 5.52 -9.93
C VAL A 199 17.40 6.86 -9.25
N ASN A 200 18.26 7.86 -9.49
CA ASN A 200 18.06 9.22 -9.02
C ASN A 200 16.78 9.74 -9.69
N THR A 201 15.63 9.52 -9.05
CA THR A 201 14.32 9.99 -9.51
C THR A 201 14.20 11.52 -9.46
N THR A 202 15.26 12.24 -9.08
CA THR A 202 15.35 13.70 -9.11
C THR A 202 15.49 14.24 -10.53
N ASN A 203 15.99 13.44 -11.47
CA ASN A 203 16.05 13.79 -12.89
C ASN A 203 14.93 13.06 -13.62
N GLY A 204 13.98 13.80 -14.21
CA GLY A 204 12.81 13.23 -14.91
C GLY A 204 13.18 12.16 -15.95
N SER A 205 14.36 12.24 -16.57
CA SER A 205 14.88 11.24 -17.52
C SER A 205 15.15 9.86 -16.90
N ALA A 206 15.61 9.81 -15.65
CA ALA A 206 15.87 8.54 -14.93
C ALA A 206 14.57 7.84 -14.51
N SER A 207 13.48 8.60 -14.31
CA SER A 207 12.16 8.02 -14.06
C SER A 207 11.57 7.35 -15.30
N VAL A 208 11.77 7.95 -16.48
CA VAL A 208 11.27 7.41 -17.76
C VAL A 208 12.00 6.10 -18.12
N SER A 209 13.32 6.03 -17.94
CA SER A 209 14.09 4.81 -18.23
C SER A 209 13.63 3.62 -17.38
N LEU A 210 13.36 3.85 -16.08
CA LEU A 210 12.82 2.83 -15.18
C LEU A 210 11.44 2.34 -15.63
N ILE A 211 10.55 3.25 -16.05
CA ILE A 211 9.21 2.89 -16.52
C ILE A 211 9.28 2.03 -17.80
N LEU A 212 10.20 2.36 -18.72
CA LEU A 212 10.41 1.55 -19.91
C LEU A 212 10.84 0.12 -19.57
N LYS A 213 11.57 -0.09 -18.46
CA LYS A 213 11.89 -1.44 -17.97
C LYS A 213 10.65 -2.21 -17.53
N PHE A 214 9.72 -1.59 -16.79
CA PHE A 214 8.44 -2.21 -16.46
C PHE A 214 7.63 -2.56 -17.72
N LYS A 215 7.63 -1.68 -18.74
CA LYS A 215 6.92 -1.92 -20.00
C LYS A 215 7.56 -3.01 -20.87
N ASN A 216 8.87 -3.19 -20.80
CA ASN A 216 9.63 -4.16 -21.60
C ASN A 216 9.76 -5.56 -20.95
N SER A 217 9.33 -5.72 -19.70
CA SER A 217 9.54 -6.97 -18.95
C SER A 217 8.26 -7.78 -18.83
N LYS A 218 8.34 -9.10 -18.98
CA LYS A 218 7.18 -10.00 -18.80
C LYS A 218 6.75 -10.07 -17.34
N PHE A 219 7.73 -10.23 -16.46
CA PHE A 219 7.56 -10.33 -15.01
C PHE A 219 8.28 -9.20 -14.27
N CYS A 220 7.73 -8.74 -13.14
CA CYS A 220 8.35 -7.73 -12.30
C CYS A 220 8.49 -8.24 -10.88
N ILE A 221 9.73 -8.44 -10.46
CA ILE A 221 10.03 -9.06 -9.18
C ILE A 221 9.78 -8.05 -8.08
N CYS A 222 9.03 -8.47 -7.06
CA CYS A 222 8.64 -7.70 -5.90
C CYS A 222 9.23 -8.31 -4.63
N PRO A 223 10.58 -8.35 -4.44
CA PRO A 223 11.16 -8.81 -3.19
C PRO A 223 10.81 -7.94 -1.99
N ALA A 224 10.66 -8.59 -0.84
CA ALA A 224 10.60 -7.95 0.47
C ALA A 224 11.76 -6.95 0.62
N GLY A 225 11.49 -5.79 1.22
CA GLY A 225 12.56 -4.89 1.69
C GLY A 225 12.58 -4.84 3.21
N ALA A 226 13.51 -4.05 3.76
CA ALA A 226 13.44 -3.59 5.16
C ALA A 226 12.04 -3.03 5.51
N HIS A 227 11.38 -2.43 4.53
CA HIS A 227 9.98 -1.98 4.61
C HIS A 227 9.23 -2.69 3.48
N ALA A 228 8.27 -3.54 3.84
CA ALA A 228 7.78 -4.61 2.95
C ALA A 228 6.91 -4.17 1.78
N ASN A 229 6.49 -2.90 1.70
CA ASN A 229 5.77 -2.41 0.54
C ASN A 229 6.64 -1.47 -0.26
N THR A 230 6.63 -1.73 -1.56
CA THR A 230 7.28 -0.90 -2.53
C THR A 230 6.25 -0.56 -3.58
N VAL A 231 6.18 0.72 -3.94
CA VAL A 231 5.46 1.27 -5.10
C VAL A 231 5.51 0.38 -6.36
N ARG A 232 6.56 -0.46 -6.47
CA ARG A 232 6.75 -1.51 -7.48
C ARG A 232 5.53 -2.42 -7.70
N ILE A 233 4.77 -2.78 -6.66
CA ILE A 233 3.56 -3.60 -6.84
C ILE A 233 2.59 -2.85 -7.75
N ALA A 234 2.22 -1.61 -7.37
CA ALA A 234 1.31 -0.81 -8.16
C ALA A 234 1.90 -0.43 -9.53
N ASP A 235 3.19 -0.10 -9.61
CA ASP A 235 3.86 0.22 -10.89
C ASP A 235 3.85 -0.98 -11.85
N SER A 236 4.15 -2.19 -11.35
CA SER A 236 4.13 -3.41 -12.18
C SER A 236 2.74 -3.64 -12.79
N ILE A 237 1.69 -3.54 -11.97
CA ILE A 237 0.30 -3.70 -12.40
C ILE A 237 -0.11 -2.57 -13.37
N HIS A 238 0.25 -1.32 -13.05
CA HIS A 238 -0.04 -0.15 -13.88
C HIS A 238 0.57 -0.27 -15.29
N TYR A 239 1.81 -0.73 -15.38
CA TYR A 239 2.50 -0.93 -16.65
C TYR A 239 2.32 -2.32 -17.26
N GLY A 240 1.46 -3.18 -16.70
CA GLY A 240 1.13 -4.50 -17.25
C GLY A 240 2.24 -5.56 -17.12
N CYS A 241 3.22 -5.33 -16.25
CA CYS A 241 4.24 -6.31 -15.92
C CYS A 241 3.70 -7.26 -14.85
N VAL A 242 3.71 -8.58 -15.09
CA VAL A 242 3.12 -9.54 -14.14
C VAL A 242 3.92 -9.52 -12.83
N PRO A 243 3.31 -9.13 -11.68
CA PRO A 243 4.02 -9.08 -10.40
C PRO A 243 4.46 -10.48 -9.96
N VAL A 244 5.71 -10.60 -9.54
CA VAL A 244 6.27 -11.80 -8.89
C VAL A 244 6.54 -11.43 -7.43
N MET A 245 5.64 -11.83 -6.54
CA MET A 245 5.74 -11.56 -5.11
C MET A 245 6.79 -12.49 -4.51
N LEU A 246 7.82 -11.91 -3.90
CA LEU A 246 8.94 -12.63 -3.29
C LEU A 246 9.16 -12.08 -1.88
N SER A 247 8.15 -12.27 -1.02
CA SER A 247 8.14 -11.73 0.33
C SER A 247 7.42 -12.69 1.25
N ASP A 248 8.13 -13.21 2.23
CA ASP A 248 7.53 -14.03 3.26
C ASP A 248 6.77 -13.12 4.24
N TYR A 249 5.70 -13.65 4.86
CA TYR A 249 4.90 -12.96 5.89
C TYR A 249 4.27 -11.61 5.50
N TYR A 250 4.05 -11.38 4.20
CA TYR A 250 3.44 -10.16 3.69
C TYR A 250 1.99 -10.40 3.27
N ASP A 251 1.06 -9.59 3.78
CA ASP A 251 -0.32 -9.61 3.30
C ASP A 251 -0.45 -8.74 2.05
N LEU A 252 -1.05 -9.29 1.01
CA LEU A 252 -1.15 -8.59 -0.26
C LEU A 252 -2.26 -7.54 -0.21
N PRO A 253 -2.11 -6.36 -0.82
CA PRO A 253 -3.22 -5.41 -0.89
C PRO A 253 -4.47 -6.04 -1.50
N PHE A 254 -5.62 -5.84 -0.86
CA PHE A 254 -6.91 -6.38 -1.30
C PHE A 254 -6.98 -7.91 -1.34
N ASN A 255 -6.23 -8.62 -0.49
CA ASN A 255 -6.18 -10.09 -0.48
C ASN A 255 -7.55 -10.74 -0.23
N ASP A 256 -8.43 -10.07 0.53
CA ASP A 256 -9.79 -10.54 0.81
C ASP A 256 -10.75 -10.42 -0.40
N VAL A 257 -10.34 -9.66 -1.43
CA VAL A 257 -11.19 -9.32 -2.59
C VAL A 257 -10.61 -9.86 -3.90
N LEU A 258 -9.28 -9.78 -4.07
CA LEU A 258 -8.58 -10.12 -5.29
C LEU A 258 -7.88 -11.47 -5.16
N ASN A 259 -8.15 -12.38 -6.10
CA ASN A 259 -7.43 -13.65 -6.19
C ASN A 259 -6.07 -13.43 -6.87
N TRP A 260 -5.04 -13.14 -6.07
CA TRP A 260 -3.67 -12.86 -6.50
C TRP A 260 -3.07 -13.91 -7.45
N PRO A 261 -3.19 -15.24 -7.19
CA PRO A 261 -2.73 -16.27 -8.12
C PRO A 261 -3.28 -16.19 -9.56
N LYS A 262 -4.38 -15.46 -9.79
CA LYS A 262 -4.92 -15.24 -11.15
C LYS A 262 -4.14 -14.19 -11.95
N PHE A 263 -3.35 -13.33 -11.31
CA PHE A 263 -2.62 -12.24 -11.98
C PHE A 263 -1.19 -12.02 -11.48
N ALA A 264 -0.72 -12.79 -10.50
CA ALA A 264 0.61 -12.68 -9.94
C ALA A 264 1.24 -14.06 -9.78
N VAL A 265 2.56 -14.11 -9.69
CA VAL A 265 3.31 -15.30 -9.27
C VAL A 265 3.71 -15.09 -7.81
N ILE A 266 3.31 -15.98 -6.91
CA ILE A 266 3.60 -15.87 -5.48
C ILE A 266 4.67 -16.91 -5.11
N LEU A 267 5.84 -16.45 -4.67
CA LEU A 267 7.00 -17.27 -4.36
C LEU A 267 7.47 -17.02 -2.92
N LYS A 268 8.16 -18.00 -2.34
CA LYS A 268 8.84 -17.84 -1.06
C LYS A 268 10.15 -17.11 -1.27
N GLU A 269 10.66 -16.41 -0.27
CA GLU A 269 11.97 -15.73 -0.39
C GLU A 269 13.10 -16.70 -0.78
N ALA A 270 13.05 -17.94 -0.30
CA ALA A 270 14.01 -19.00 -0.66
C ALA A 270 14.02 -19.37 -2.16
N ASP A 271 12.94 -19.11 -2.90
CA ASP A 271 12.86 -19.37 -4.35
C ASP A 271 13.73 -18.41 -5.17
N VAL A 272 14.35 -17.40 -4.54
CA VAL A 272 15.23 -16.42 -5.21
C VAL A 272 16.31 -17.10 -6.06
N PHE A 273 16.88 -18.23 -5.62
CA PHE A 273 17.94 -18.95 -6.33
C PHE A 273 17.45 -19.75 -7.55
N GLN A 274 16.14 -19.99 -7.65
CA GLN A 274 15.52 -20.76 -8.73
C GLN A 274 14.50 -19.94 -9.54
N ILE A 275 14.40 -18.63 -9.26
CA ILE A 275 13.37 -17.76 -9.84
C ILE A 275 13.37 -17.78 -11.36
N LYS A 276 14.54 -17.81 -12.02
CA LYS A 276 14.65 -17.91 -13.47
C LYS A 276 13.99 -19.18 -14.02
N GLN A 277 14.26 -20.32 -13.39
CA GLN A 277 13.72 -21.62 -13.79
C GLN A 277 12.20 -21.64 -13.60
N ILE A 278 11.70 -21.15 -12.47
CA ILE A 278 10.26 -21.06 -12.19
C ILE A 278 9.56 -20.19 -13.25
N LEU A 279 10.09 -19.00 -13.53
CA LEU A 279 9.47 -18.08 -14.49
C LEU A 279 9.52 -18.62 -15.93
N LYS A 280 10.57 -19.36 -16.31
CA LYS A 280 10.64 -20.05 -17.61
C LYS A 280 9.71 -21.26 -17.73
N ALA A 281 9.38 -21.92 -16.62
CA ALA A 281 8.46 -23.05 -16.61
C ALA A 281 7.00 -22.63 -16.82
N ILE A 282 6.67 -21.35 -16.66
CA ILE A 282 5.34 -20.80 -16.95
C ILE A 282 5.11 -20.82 -18.46
N SER A 283 4.11 -21.57 -18.91
CA SER A 283 3.76 -21.66 -20.32
C SER A 283 3.33 -20.30 -20.90
N SER A 284 3.52 -20.11 -22.20
CA SER A 284 3.10 -18.89 -22.91
C SER A 284 1.60 -18.61 -22.76
N SER A 285 0.75 -19.64 -22.70
CA SER A 285 -0.69 -19.49 -22.47
C SER A 285 -0.98 -18.97 -21.06
N LYS A 286 -0.30 -19.52 -20.04
CA LYS A 286 -0.46 -19.07 -18.66
C LYS A 286 0.06 -17.65 -18.44
N LEU A 287 1.21 -17.30 -19.04
CA LEU A 287 1.72 -15.93 -19.00
C LEU A 287 0.73 -14.94 -19.62
N ARG A 288 0.10 -15.29 -20.74
CA ARG A 288 -0.95 -14.47 -21.38
C ARG A 288 -2.14 -14.26 -20.45
N GLU A 289 -2.60 -15.31 -19.77
CA GLU A 289 -3.67 -15.22 -18.79
C GLU A 289 -3.30 -14.29 -17.62
N LEU A 290 -2.12 -14.48 -17.01
CA LEU A 290 -1.62 -13.65 -15.91
C LEU A 290 -1.52 -12.18 -16.32
N HIS A 291 -0.99 -11.89 -17.50
CA HIS A 291 -0.87 -10.54 -18.03
C HIS A 291 -2.23 -9.87 -18.23
N MET A 292 -3.18 -10.55 -18.89
CA MET A 292 -4.52 -10.00 -19.10
C MET A 292 -5.25 -9.75 -17.77
N ASN A 293 -5.09 -10.63 -16.79
CA ASN A 293 -5.69 -10.44 -15.47
C ASN A 293 -4.99 -9.34 -14.67
N THR A 294 -3.67 -9.16 -14.80
CA THR A 294 -2.91 -8.04 -14.20
C THR A 294 -3.50 -6.71 -14.66
N ILE A 295 -3.79 -6.63 -15.95
CA ILE A 295 -4.35 -5.44 -16.57
C ILE A 295 -5.80 -5.18 -16.14
N LYS A 296 -6.62 -6.22 -15.99
CA LYS A 296 -7.96 -6.09 -15.40
C LYS A 296 -7.90 -5.60 -13.95
N ALA A 297 -6.93 -6.08 -13.18
CA ALA A 297 -6.74 -5.71 -11.78
C ALA A 297 -6.27 -4.25 -11.62
N ARG A 298 -5.63 -3.67 -12.66
CA ARG A 298 -5.05 -2.32 -12.67
C ARG A 298 -5.90 -1.22 -12.05
N LYS A 299 -7.18 -1.16 -12.40
CA LYS A 299 -8.11 -0.13 -11.89
C LYS A 299 -8.18 -0.10 -10.36
N HIS A 300 -8.02 -1.25 -9.71
CA HIS A 300 -8.08 -1.39 -8.25
C HIS A 300 -6.86 -0.80 -7.53
N PHE A 301 -5.75 -0.58 -8.24
CA PHE A 301 -4.53 0.01 -7.69
C PHE A 301 -4.35 1.48 -8.08
N GLN A 302 -5.31 2.06 -8.79
CA GLN A 302 -5.31 3.47 -9.17
C GLN A 302 -6.05 4.30 -8.12
N TRP A 303 -5.49 5.45 -7.77
CA TRP A 303 -6.16 6.42 -6.93
C TRP A 303 -6.70 7.55 -7.80
N ASN A 304 -7.99 7.86 -7.66
CA ASN A 304 -8.64 8.97 -8.35
C ASN A 304 -9.10 10.01 -7.32
N SER A 305 -9.19 11.26 -7.75
CA SER A 305 -9.77 12.34 -6.94
C SER A 305 -10.58 13.25 -7.88
N PRO A 306 -11.93 13.25 -7.81
CA PRO A 306 -12.75 12.48 -6.86
C PRO A 306 -12.62 10.95 -7.03
N PRO A 307 -12.86 10.16 -5.97
CA PRO A 307 -12.76 8.71 -6.04
C PRO A 307 -13.85 8.13 -6.96
N ILE A 308 -13.51 7.08 -7.72
CA ILE A 308 -14.44 6.40 -8.65
C ILE A 308 -14.61 4.93 -8.29
N LYS A 309 -15.74 4.34 -8.68
CA LYS A 309 -16.07 2.95 -8.32
C LYS A 309 -14.94 1.99 -8.67
N TYR A 310 -14.63 1.10 -7.72
CA TYR A 310 -13.57 0.08 -7.82
C TYR A 310 -12.13 0.60 -7.86
N ASP A 311 -11.89 1.89 -7.66
CA ASP A 311 -10.54 2.41 -7.49
C ASP A 311 -9.95 2.01 -6.12
N ALA A 312 -8.67 2.32 -5.89
CA ALA A 312 -7.98 1.94 -4.67
C ALA A 312 -8.67 2.47 -3.41
N PHE A 313 -9.27 3.66 -3.45
CA PHE A 313 -10.04 4.19 -2.34
C PHE A 313 -11.27 3.32 -2.05
N HIS A 314 -12.09 3.00 -3.06
CA HIS A 314 -13.27 2.15 -2.89
C HIS A 314 -12.90 0.73 -2.44
N MET A 315 -11.78 0.20 -2.91
CA MET A 315 -11.28 -1.11 -2.49
C MET A 315 -10.91 -1.11 -1.00
N VAL A 316 -10.20 -0.07 -0.51
CA VAL A 316 -9.91 0.10 0.93
C VAL A 316 -11.20 0.27 1.74
N MET A 317 -12.15 1.08 1.24
CA MET A 317 -13.45 1.25 1.92
C MET A 317 -14.23 -0.05 2.00
N TYR A 318 -14.12 -0.91 0.99
CA TYR A 318 -14.72 -2.24 1.03
C TYR A 318 -14.04 -3.16 2.04
N GLU A 319 -12.70 -3.18 2.14
CA GLU A 319 -12.02 -3.97 3.18
C GLU A 319 -12.35 -3.47 4.59
N LEU A 320 -12.41 -2.15 4.81
CA LEU A 320 -12.89 -1.58 6.07
C LEU A 320 -14.34 -2.00 6.38
N TRP A 321 -15.19 -2.04 5.35
CA TRP A 321 -16.54 -2.60 5.48
C TRP A 321 -16.52 -4.10 5.81
N LEU A 322 -15.54 -4.89 5.40
CA LEU A 322 -15.47 -6.29 5.86
C LEU A 322 -15.07 -6.38 7.33
N ARG A 323 -14.22 -5.45 7.81
CA ARG A 323 -13.77 -5.43 9.22
C ARG A 323 -14.85 -4.99 10.20
N HIS A 324 -15.79 -4.12 9.81
CA HIS A 324 -16.81 -3.65 10.76
C HIS A 324 -17.72 -4.78 11.30
N TYR A 325 -17.93 -5.86 10.52
CA TYR A 325 -18.73 -7.02 10.96
C TYR A 325 -17.99 -7.94 11.95
N LEU A 326 -16.68 -7.80 12.07
CA LEU A 326 -15.86 -8.60 12.99
C LEU A 326 -15.87 -8.00 14.40
N ILE A 327 -16.38 -6.78 14.55
CA ILE A 327 -16.61 -6.10 15.81
C ILE A 327 -18.01 -6.47 16.26
N LYS A 328 -18.13 -7.53 17.07
CA LYS A 328 -19.38 -7.88 17.75
C LYS A 328 -19.26 -7.47 19.20
N TYR A 329 -20.19 -6.62 19.66
CA TYR A 329 -20.34 -6.21 21.05
C TYR A 329 -20.96 -7.31 21.89
#